data_AF-A0A7X7D2A2-F1
#
_entry.id   AF-A0A7X7D2A2-F1
#
_cell.length_a   1.000
_cell.length_b   1.000
_cell.length_c   1.000
_cell.angle_alpha   90.00
_cell.angle_beta   90.00
_cell.angle_gamma   90.00
#
_symmetry.space_group_name_H-M   'P 1'
#
loop_
_entity.id
_entity.type
_entity.pdbx_description
1 polymer ?
#
loop_
_entity_poly.entity_id
_entity_poly.type
_entity_poly.pdbx_seq_one_letter_code
_entity_poly.pdbx_strand_id
1 'polypeptide(L)'
;MNIATSKHNPARTIRRIAALAALVMVATACNPATWGFRESFRNYAAGPIGHGAIEVSDGAVWTDGPGTGKGPFTFPLESSTFDPTDNTGELILGGSFSIKAHENATLGGYVLDMTFSNIRVTIDDTEGILYADVKTRPFEGTNPPALPDFVTYPDAAVAELDLSGVDWTPNADGKYVISDAPAVGIDETMEDIGMAAFYPSPVALDPFSISFDAPTAALTPTLHVSKTTGLVPGETVTVIGTGFDPDANTGNRPPLAGQKSGFYVVFGNFAETWQPSAGAPSSARTVISQRWALPNGSRAAVDPGSTNALYVDLDERGNFVAELTVSENAGTGNYGIYTYAGSGAVNAAQELVVPVSFQAAA
;
A
#
# COMPACT_ATOMS: atom_id res chain seq x y z
N MET A 1 17.19 28.67 -52.26
CA MET A 1 15.89 28.79 -51.59
C MET A 1 15.60 27.41 -51.03
N ASN A 2 16.06 27.17 -49.80
CA ASN A 2 16.14 25.83 -49.22
C ASN A 2 14.84 25.49 -48.51
N ILE A 3 14.21 24.41 -48.95
CA ILE A 3 13.13 23.72 -48.26
C ILE A 3 13.81 22.74 -47.30
N ALA A 4 13.63 22.93 -46.00
CA ALA A 4 14.03 21.97 -44.98
C ALA A 4 12.82 21.65 -44.09
N THR A 5 12.48 20.37 -44.11
CA THR A 5 11.45 19.64 -43.37
C THR A 5 11.66 19.73 -41.86
N SER A 6 10.60 20.02 -41.09
CA SER A 6 10.54 19.71 -39.66
C SER A 6 9.60 18.53 -39.43
N LYS A 7 10.13 17.54 -38.73
CA LYS A 7 9.55 16.21 -38.51
C LYS A 7 8.45 16.28 -37.44
N HIS A 8 7.28 15.79 -37.81
CA HIS A 8 6.26 15.31 -36.88
C HIS A 8 6.85 14.17 -36.04
N ASN A 9 6.85 14.30 -34.71
CA ASN A 9 7.23 13.23 -33.80
C ASN A 9 5.96 12.46 -33.42
N PRO A 10 5.88 11.14 -33.63
CA PRO A 10 4.64 10.39 -33.44
C PRO A 10 4.33 10.14 -31.96
N ALA A 11 3.04 10.04 -31.69
CA ALA A 11 2.44 9.71 -30.40
C ALA A 11 3.17 8.57 -29.68
N ARG A 12 3.54 8.83 -28.42
CA ARG A 12 3.94 7.80 -27.46
C ARG A 12 2.67 7.00 -27.09
N THR A 13 2.49 5.86 -27.74
CA THR A 13 1.44 4.90 -27.37
C THR A 13 1.74 4.35 -25.98
N ILE A 14 1.05 4.85 -24.96
CA ILE A 14 1.06 4.30 -23.61
C ILE A 14 0.37 2.93 -23.67
N ARG A 15 1.14 1.85 -23.52
CA ARG A 15 0.60 0.50 -23.33
C ARG A 15 0.18 0.37 -21.86
N ARG A 16 -1.12 0.46 -21.59
CA ARG A 16 -1.69 0.03 -20.31
C ARG A 16 -1.59 -1.50 -20.21
N ILE A 17 -0.72 -2.00 -19.34
CA ILE A 17 -0.83 -3.34 -18.79
C ILE A 17 -1.35 -3.16 -17.37
N ALA A 18 -2.66 -3.28 -17.19
CA ALA A 18 -3.25 -3.34 -15.86
C ALA A 18 -3.05 -4.76 -15.33
N ALA A 19 -2.08 -4.95 -14.43
CA ALA A 19 -2.07 -6.07 -13.51
C ALA A 19 -2.82 -5.61 -12.25
N LEU A 20 -4.11 -5.95 -12.16
CA LEU A 20 -4.90 -5.68 -10.96
C LEU A 20 -4.52 -6.74 -9.90
N ALA A 21 -3.42 -6.52 -9.19
CA ALA A 21 -3.21 -7.17 -7.91
C ALA A 21 -4.11 -6.46 -6.90
N ALA A 22 -5.10 -7.17 -6.35
CA ALA A 22 -5.90 -6.64 -5.25
C ALA A 22 -5.00 -6.47 -4.02
N LEU A 23 -4.51 -5.25 -3.83
CA LEU A 23 -3.70 -4.86 -2.69
C LEU A 23 -4.64 -4.71 -1.48
N VAL A 24 -4.42 -5.52 -0.45
CA VAL A 24 -5.21 -5.46 0.79
C VAL A 24 -4.83 -4.19 1.53
N MET A 25 -5.79 -3.29 1.71
CA MET A 25 -5.66 -2.09 2.53
C MET A 25 -5.50 -2.48 4.01
N VAL A 26 -4.34 -2.19 4.59
CA VAL A 26 -4.18 -2.16 6.05
C VAL A 26 -4.17 -0.69 6.46
N ALA A 27 -5.30 -0.22 6.99
CA ALA A 27 -5.37 1.09 7.63
C ALA A 27 -4.75 0.99 9.03
N THR A 28 -3.42 1.03 9.11
CA THR A 28 -2.71 1.31 10.36
C THR A 28 -2.52 2.82 10.49
N ALA A 29 -2.58 3.33 11.73
CA ALA A 29 -2.58 4.76 12.03
C ALA A 29 -1.36 5.45 11.39
N CYS A 30 -1.60 6.14 10.28
CA CYS A 30 -0.60 6.93 9.64
C CYS A 30 -0.71 8.39 10.04
N ASN A 31 0.42 9.10 9.98
CA ASN A 31 0.39 10.54 10.15
C ASN A 31 -0.49 11.13 9.03
N PRO A 32 -1.47 11.99 9.37
CA PRO A 32 -2.36 12.56 8.37
C PRO A 32 -1.55 13.37 7.36
N ALA A 33 -2.00 13.36 6.10
CA ALA A 33 -1.42 14.18 5.06
C ALA A 33 -1.52 15.65 5.45
N THR A 34 -0.54 16.46 5.11
CA THR A 34 -0.46 17.87 5.48
C THR A 34 -0.35 18.72 4.22
N TRP A 35 -1.28 19.66 4.07
CA TRP A 35 -1.29 20.62 2.97
C TRP A 35 -2.10 21.85 3.32
N GLY A 36 -1.63 23.03 2.92
CA GLY A 36 -2.28 24.30 3.24
C GLY A 36 -2.96 25.00 2.07
N PHE A 37 -2.87 24.44 0.86
CA PHE A 37 -3.10 25.14 -0.40
C PHE A 37 -2.11 26.28 -0.64
N ARG A 38 -2.25 27.44 0.03
CA ARG A 38 -1.29 28.56 -0.06
C ARG A 38 -1.36 29.48 1.15
N GLU A 39 -0.24 29.64 1.86
CA GLU A 39 -0.19 30.42 3.10
C GLU A 39 -0.63 31.87 2.89
N SER A 40 -0.13 32.54 1.85
CA SER A 40 -0.48 33.93 1.58
C SER A 40 -1.98 34.11 1.31
N PHE A 41 -2.63 33.10 0.72
CA PHE A 41 -4.07 33.12 0.44
C PHE A 41 -4.89 32.94 1.71
N ARG A 42 -4.50 32.00 2.59
CA ARG A 42 -5.11 31.85 3.92
C ARG A 42 -4.98 33.14 4.74
N ASN A 43 -3.79 33.75 4.72
CA ASN A 43 -3.49 35.00 5.42
C ASN A 43 -4.35 36.16 4.92
N TYR A 44 -4.54 36.26 3.61
CA TYR A 44 -5.42 37.26 3.00
C TYR A 44 -6.89 37.04 3.39
N ALA A 45 -7.38 35.81 3.26
CA ALA A 45 -8.79 35.48 3.49
C ALA A 45 -9.20 35.77 4.95
N ALA A 46 -8.44 35.26 5.92
CA ALA A 46 -8.68 35.50 7.34
C ALA A 46 -8.19 36.88 7.82
N GLY A 47 -7.56 37.67 6.94
CA GLY A 47 -6.93 38.94 7.24
C GLY A 47 -7.85 40.16 7.13
N PRO A 48 -7.32 41.36 7.36
CA PRO A 48 -8.08 42.62 7.35
C PRO A 48 -8.54 43.06 5.95
N ILE A 49 -8.18 42.33 4.90
CA ILE A 49 -8.66 42.61 3.53
C ILE A 49 -9.81 41.66 3.20
N GLY A 50 -9.62 40.36 3.41
CA GLY A 50 -10.64 39.37 3.13
C GLY A 50 -11.81 39.39 4.12
N HIS A 51 -11.57 39.73 5.39
CA HIS A 51 -12.58 39.67 6.46
C HIS A 51 -13.36 38.35 6.48
N GLY A 52 -12.66 37.28 6.11
CA GLY A 52 -13.23 36.00 5.81
C GLY A 52 -13.02 34.97 6.89
N ALA A 53 -13.42 33.75 6.58
CA ALA A 53 -13.29 32.59 7.44
C ALA A 53 -12.77 31.40 6.63
N ILE A 54 -12.03 30.54 7.32
CA ILE A 54 -11.60 29.26 6.80
C ILE A 54 -12.19 28.21 7.73
N GLU A 55 -12.80 27.18 7.16
CA GLU A 55 -13.46 26.11 7.88
C GLU A 55 -12.93 24.77 7.36
N VAL A 56 -12.71 23.82 8.27
CA VAL A 56 -12.34 22.43 7.95
C VAL A 56 -13.47 21.50 8.40
N SER A 57 -13.71 20.43 7.64
CA SER A 57 -14.75 19.45 7.88
C SER A 57 -14.32 18.04 7.48
N ASP A 58 -15.19 17.06 7.74
CA ASP A 58 -15.03 15.67 7.29
C ASP A 58 -13.74 14.98 7.76
N GLY A 59 -13.25 15.37 8.95
CA GLY A 59 -12.04 14.81 9.55
C GLY A 59 -10.76 15.60 9.26
N ALA A 60 -10.81 16.62 8.40
CA ALA A 60 -9.71 17.57 8.29
C ALA A 60 -9.54 18.38 9.58
N VAL A 61 -8.30 18.69 9.94
CA VAL A 61 -7.95 19.48 11.13
C VAL A 61 -7.06 20.65 10.71
N TRP A 62 -7.32 21.82 11.28
CA TRP A 62 -6.46 22.98 11.12
C TRP A 62 -5.42 22.98 12.25
N THR A 63 -4.15 22.74 11.93
CA THR A 63 -3.10 22.38 12.92
C THR A 63 -2.97 23.37 14.07
N ASP A 64 -3.02 24.67 13.75
CA ASP A 64 -2.80 25.75 14.72
C ASP A 64 -4.08 26.55 15.02
N GLY A 65 -5.25 26.02 14.61
CA GLY A 65 -6.55 26.65 14.74
C GLY A 65 -6.76 27.89 13.85
N PRO A 66 -7.95 28.53 13.95
CA PRO A 66 -8.31 29.62 13.04
C PRO A 66 -7.51 30.91 13.26
N GLY A 67 -7.11 31.55 12.15
CA GLY A 67 -6.55 32.90 12.18
C GLY A 67 -5.60 33.21 11.02
N THR A 68 -5.05 34.42 11.06
CA THR A 68 -4.00 34.89 10.15
C THR A 68 -2.66 34.23 10.48
N GLY A 69 -1.93 33.81 9.45
CA GLY A 69 -0.63 33.13 9.61
C GLY A 69 -0.76 31.69 10.12
N LYS A 70 -1.96 31.09 10.04
CA LYS A 70 -2.24 29.76 10.61
C LYS A 70 -2.41 28.71 9.52
N GLY A 71 -2.14 27.46 9.90
CA GLY A 71 -2.13 26.32 9.00
C GLY A 71 -0.78 25.62 9.07
N PRO A 72 -0.58 24.53 8.31
CA PRO A 72 -1.45 23.96 7.27
C PRO A 72 -2.70 23.20 7.80
N PHE A 73 -3.41 22.50 6.91
CA PHE A 73 -4.44 21.53 7.29
C PHE A 73 -3.87 20.12 7.28
N THR A 74 -4.45 19.24 8.10
CA THR A 74 -4.18 17.80 8.06
C THR A 74 -5.40 17.04 7.58
N PHE A 75 -5.19 16.03 6.74
CA PHE A 75 -6.20 15.19 6.12
C PHE A 75 -5.95 13.72 6.46
N PRO A 76 -6.94 12.97 6.96
CA PRO A 76 -6.77 11.55 7.20
C PRO A 76 -6.52 10.81 5.89
N LEU A 77 -5.58 9.87 5.89
CA LEU A 77 -5.42 8.91 4.79
C LEU A 77 -6.56 7.87 4.89
N GLU A 78 -7.43 7.82 3.89
CA GLU A 78 -8.51 6.83 3.83
C GLU A 78 -8.05 5.54 3.17
N SER A 79 -7.26 5.65 2.10
CA SER A 79 -6.63 4.49 1.46
C SER A 79 -5.37 4.84 0.69
N SER A 80 -4.51 3.85 0.48
CA SER A 80 -3.34 3.97 -0.38
C SER A 80 -3.19 2.73 -1.25
N THR A 81 -2.76 2.96 -2.49
CA THR A 81 -2.21 1.94 -3.39
C THR A 81 -0.82 2.40 -3.79
N PHE A 82 0.17 1.52 -3.75
CA PHE A 82 1.53 1.85 -4.14
C PHE A 82 2.25 0.60 -4.64
N ASP A 83 2.89 0.70 -5.79
CA ASP A 83 3.74 -0.34 -6.36
C ASP A 83 5.21 0.13 -6.26
N PRO A 84 6.03 -0.50 -5.40
CA PRO A 84 7.43 -0.11 -5.24
C PRO A 84 8.33 -0.56 -6.40
N THR A 85 7.81 -1.28 -7.40
CA THR A 85 8.60 -1.71 -8.56
C THR A 85 8.79 -0.58 -9.57
N ASP A 86 7.79 0.28 -9.71
CA ASP A 86 7.78 1.44 -10.59
C ASP A 86 7.53 2.76 -9.86
N ASN A 87 7.40 2.72 -8.52
CA ASN A 87 7.07 3.87 -7.67
C ASN A 87 5.78 4.56 -8.10
N THR A 88 4.77 3.79 -8.50
CA THR A 88 3.47 4.32 -8.89
C THR A 88 2.42 4.08 -7.81
N GLY A 89 1.44 4.97 -7.69
CA GLY A 89 0.41 4.79 -6.68
C GLY A 89 -0.67 5.86 -6.65
N GLU A 90 -1.63 5.66 -5.76
CA GLU A 90 -2.70 6.60 -5.48
C GLU A 90 -3.01 6.63 -3.98
N LEU A 91 -3.14 7.83 -3.44
CA LEU A 91 -3.53 8.10 -2.06
C LEU A 91 -4.90 8.79 -2.07
N ILE A 92 -5.87 8.24 -1.34
CA ILE A 92 -7.18 8.87 -1.13
C ILE A 92 -7.20 9.47 0.26
N LEU A 93 -7.48 10.77 0.33
CA LEU A 93 -7.52 11.53 1.57
C LEU A 93 -8.96 11.92 1.89
N GLY A 94 -9.31 11.80 3.17
CA GLY A 94 -10.56 12.32 3.70
C GLY A 94 -10.44 13.81 4.03
N GLY A 95 -11.55 14.40 4.46
CA GLY A 95 -11.58 15.79 4.87
C GLY A 95 -11.86 16.78 3.74
N SER A 96 -12.25 17.97 4.16
CA SER A 96 -12.54 19.09 3.28
C SER A 96 -12.18 20.42 3.97
N PHE A 97 -11.92 21.45 3.17
CA PHE A 97 -11.76 22.81 3.69
C PHE A 97 -12.42 23.82 2.78
N SER A 98 -12.92 24.91 3.38
CA SER A 98 -13.45 26.05 2.65
C SER A 98 -12.72 27.33 3.03
N ILE A 99 -12.51 28.20 2.04
CA ILE A 99 -11.92 29.53 2.19
C ILE A 99 -12.96 30.52 1.68
N LYS A 100 -13.41 31.40 2.59
CA LYS A 100 -14.40 32.44 2.31
C LYS A 100 -13.78 33.81 2.57
N ALA A 101 -14.10 34.80 1.75
CA ALA A 101 -13.69 36.19 1.95
C ALA A 101 -14.64 37.15 1.21
N HIS A 102 -14.59 38.43 1.58
CA HIS A 102 -15.47 39.48 1.06
C HIS A 102 -16.94 39.19 1.31
N GLU A 103 -17.32 39.12 2.59
CA GLU A 103 -18.72 39.03 2.98
C GLU A 103 -19.46 40.28 2.47
N ASN A 104 -20.51 40.05 1.70
CA ASN A 104 -21.39 41.08 1.19
C ASN A 104 -22.77 40.91 1.82
N ALA A 105 -23.04 41.70 2.86
CA ALA A 105 -24.30 41.67 3.58
C ALA A 105 -25.52 42.06 2.70
N THR A 106 -25.31 42.86 1.65
CA THR A 106 -26.38 43.25 0.72
C THR A 106 -26.75 42.11 -0.21
N LEU A 107 -25.78 41.33 -0.67
CA LEU A 107 -25.99 40.19 -1.55
C LEU A 107 -26.26 38.89 -0.79
N GLY A 108 -26.02 38.86 0.52
CA GLY A 108 -26.34 37.73 1.40
C GLY A 108 -25.34 36.57 1.33
N GLY A 109 -24.04 36.86 1.20
CA GLY A 109 -23.00 35.82 1.19
C GLY A 109 -21.61 36.36 0.88
N TYR A 110 -20.65 35.46 0.67
CA TYR A 110 -19.26 35.79 0.35
C TYR A 110 -19.05 35.85 -1.15
N VAL A 111 -18.35 36.89 -1.62
CA VAL A 111 -17.95 37.01 -3.04
C VAL A 111 -16.89 35.97 -3.39
N LEU A 112 -15.94 35.74 -2.48
CA LEU A 112 -14.99 34.62 -2.56
C LEU A 112 -15.51 33.51 -1.66
N ASP A 113 -15.88 32.40 -2.25
CA ASP A 113 -16.30 31.18 -1.54
C ASP A 113 -15.78 29.99 -2.34
N MET A 114 -14.87 29.23 -1.74
CA MET A 114 -14.20 28.10 -2.39
C MET A 114 -14.11 26.95 -1.40
N THR A 115 -14.54 25.76 -1.83
CA THR A 115 -14.45 24.52 -1.06
C THR A 115 -13.68 23.48 -1.85
N PHE A 116 -12.74 22.82 -1.18
CA PHE A 116 -12.00 21.66 -1.66
C PHE A 116 -12.44 20.43 -0.89
N SER A 117 -12.72 19.35 -1.60
CA SER A 117 -13.11 18.04 -1.04
C SER A 117 -12.60 16.91 -1.92
N ASN A 118 -12.74 15.65 -1.47
CA ASN A 118 -12.36 14.46 -2.22
C ASN A 118 -10.91 14.55 -2.73
N ILE A 119 -9.99 14.88 -1.81
CA ILE A 119 -8.58 15.09 -2.17
C ILE A 119 -7.93 13.73 -2.44
N ARG A 120 -7.27 13.60 -3.58
CA ARG A 120 -6.45 12.42 -3.90
C ARG A 120 -5.12 12.82 -4.50
N VAL A 121 -4.11 11.98 -4.32
CA VAL A 121 -2.76 12.20 -4.87
C VAL A 121 -2.37 10.98 -5.70
N THR A 122 -2.03 11.20 -6.97
CA THR A 122 -1.37 10.18 -7.79
C THR A 122 0.13 10.35 -7.70
N ILE A 123 0.86 9.23 -7.71
CA ILE A 123 2.31 9.16 -7.68
C ILE A 123 2.75 8.41 -8.95
N ASP A 124 3.71 8.97 -9.68
CA ASP A 124 4.38 8.38 -10.84
C ASP A 124 5.89 8.69 -10.74
N ASP A 125 6.60 7.82 -10.02
CA ASP A 125 8.03 7.92 -9.75
C ASP A 125 8.47 9.23 -9.08
N THR A 126 8.89 10.20 -9.89
CA THR A 126 9.36 11.52 -9.44
C THR A 126 8.32 12.62 -9.55
N GLU A 127 7.14 12.31 -10.10
CA GLU A 127 6.06 13.27 -10.33
C GLU A 127 4.81 12.85 -9.53
N GLY A 128 4.07 13.84 -9.03
CA GLY A 128 2.77 13.61 -8.42
C GLY A 128 1.76 14.66 -8.86
N ILE A 129 0.47 14.31 -8.74
CA ILE A 129 -0.63 15.25 -8.99
C ILE A 129 -1.61 15.16 -7.83
N LEU A 130 -1.89 16.30 -7.21
CA LEU A 130 -2.94 16.45 -6.21
C LEU A 130 -4.23 16.89 -6.92
N TYR A 131 -5.26 16.07 -6.81
CA TYR A 131 -6.59 16.33 -7.31
C TYR A 131 -7.55 16.68 -6.18
N ALA A 132 -8.59 17.44 -6.50
CA ALA A 132 -9.71 17.70 -5.60
C ALA A 132 -10.98 18.03 -6.41
N ASP A 133 -12.14 17.79 -5.80
CA ASP A 133 -13.35 18.49 -6.21
C ASP A 133 -13.26 19.93 -5.70
N VAL A 134 -13.35 20.90 -6.61
CA VAL A 134 -13.34 22.33 -6.28
C VAL A 134 -14.69 22.95 -6.59
N LYS A 135 -15.39 23.40 -5.55
CA LYS A 135 -16.63 24.18 -5.70
C LYS A 135 -16.32 25.63 -5.38
N THR A 136 -16.50 26.55 -6.33
CA THR A 136 -16.16 27.96 -6.13
C THR A 136 -17.11 28.92 -6.82
N ARG A 137 -17.18 30.16 -6.34
CA ARG A 137 -17.76 31.28 -7.11
C ARG A 137 -16.69 31.83 -8.04
N PRO A 138 -16.95 31.94 -9.35
CA PRO A 138 -15.99 32.52 -10.29
C PRO A 138 -15.71 33.99 -9.94
N PHE A 139 -14.47 34.43 -10.20
CA PHE A 139 -14.10 35.82 -9.98
C PHE A 139 -14.61 36.71 -11.12
N GLU A 140 -15.65 37.51 -10.84
CA GLU A 140 -16.23 38.48 -11.79
C GLU A 140 -15.85 39.94 -11.46
N GLY A 141 -14.79 40.14 -10.67
CA GLY A 141 -14.34 41.44 -10.18
C GLY A 141 -14.61 41.66 -8.70
N THR A 142 -14.13 42.78 -8.16
CA THR A 142 -14.15 43.05 -6.70
C THR A 142 -15.51 43.52 -6.17
N ASN A 143 -16.42 43.94 -7.05
CA ASN A 143 -17.77 44.43 -6.71
C ASN A 143 -18.79 43.92 -7.76
N PRO A 144 -19.08 42.61 -7.79
CA PRO A 144 -20.02 42.08 -8.75
C PRO A 144 -21.46 42.54 -8.42
N PRO A 145 -22.33 42.72 -9.44
CA PRO A 145 -23.70 43.20 -9.25
C PRO A 145 -24.62 42.17 -8.55
N ALA A 146 -24.23 40.90 -8.56
CA ALA A 146 -24.85 39.78 -7.85
C ALA A 146 -23.76 38.79 -7.43
N LEU A 147 -24.05 37.86 -6.51
CA LEU A 147 -23.12 36.76 -6.25
C LEU A 147 -23.14 35.81 -7.44
N PRO A 148 -21.98 35.53 -8.07
CA PRO A 148 -21.91 34.55 -9.16
C PRO A 148 -22.35 33.17 -8.65
N ASP A 149 -23.08 32.42 -9.47
CA ASP A 149 -23.47 31.05 -9.12
C ASP A 149 -22.22 30.17 -8.91
N PHE A 150 -22.35 29.17 -8.04
CA PHE A 150 -21.25 28.23 -7.82
C PHE A 150 -21.00 27.41 -9.09
N VAL A 151 -19.73 27.26 -9.42
CA VAL A 151 -19.21 26.30 -10.39
C VAL A 151 -18.49 25.19 -9.62
N THR A 152 -18.64 23.96 -10.07
CA THR A 152 -17.93 22.80 -9.52
C THR A 152 -17.03 22.20 -10.59
N TYR A 153 -15.76 22.04 -10.24
CA TYR A 153 -14.74 21.34 -11.01
C TYR A 153 -14.48 20.00 -10.31
N PRO A 154 -15.16 18.92 -10.74
CA PRO A 154 -14.94 17.61 -10.14
C PRO A 154 -13.58 17.05 -10.57
N ASP A 155 -12.88 16.41 -9.64
CA ASP A 155 -11.58 15.76 -9.85
C ASP A 155 -10.57 16.65 -10.60
N ALA A 156 -10.55 17.94 -10.26
CA ALA A 156 -9.67 18.91 -10.87
C ALA A 156 -8.22 18.62 -10.47
N ALA A 157 -7.30 18.65 -11.44
CA ALA A 157 -5.88 18.53 -11.17
C ALA A 157 -5.38 19.86 -10.60
N VAL A 158 -5.27 19.97 -9.27
CA VAL A 158 -5.00 21.24 -8.60
C VAL A 158 -3.51 21.57 -8.59
N ALA A 159 -2.65 20.61 -8.28
CA ALA A 159 -1.23 20.84 -8.12
C ALA A 159 -0.38 19.71 -8.69
N GLU A 160 0.72 20.07 -9.33
CA GLU A 160 1.85 19.18 -9.57
C GLU A 160 2.73 19.16 -8.32
N LEU A 161 3.15 17.96 -7.91
CA LEU A 161 4.05 17.71 -6.79
C LEU A 161 5.40 17.24 -7.34
N ASP A 162 6.48 17.89 -6.92
CA ASP A 162 7.83 17.43 -7.20
C ASP A 162 8.23 16.34 -6.18
N LEU A 163 8.27 15.09 -6.64
CA LEU A 163 8.64 13.93 -5.84
C LEU A 163 10.06 13.45 -6.15
N SER A 164 10.84 14.20 -6.95
CA SER A 164 12.20 13.81 -7.33
C SER A 164 13.18 13.70 -6.14
N GLY A 165 12.84 14.33 -5.01
CA GLY A 165 13.59 14.25 -3.75
C GLY A 165 13.15 13.12 -2.81
N VAL A 166 12.13 12.32 -3.16
CA VAL A 166 11.58 11.28 -2.29
C VAL A 166 12.44 10.01 -2.36
N ASP A 167 12.77 9.45 -1.18
CA ASP A 167 13.35 8.11 -1.07
C ASP A 167 12.22 7.09 -0.91
N TRP A 168 11.98 6.30 -1.96
CA TRP A 168 10.98 5.22 -1.97
C TRP A 168 11.45 3.94 -1.27
N THR A 169 12.29 4.08 -0.25
CA THR A 169 12.65 3.01 0.68
C THR A 169 11.80 3.14 1.94
N PRO A 170 11.07 2.09 2.38
CA PRO A 170 10.35 2.15 3.65
C PRO A 170 11.31 2.44 4.81
N ASN A 171 10.89 3.32 5.72
CA ASN A 171 11.65 3.63 6.93
C ASN A 171 11.64 2.44 7.92
N ALA A 172 12.27 2.60 9.09
CA ALA A 172 12.34 1.56 10.11
C ALA A 172 10.97 1.09 10.64
N ASP A 173 9.93 1.90 10.48
CA ASP A 173 8.54 1.59 10.86
C ASP A 173 7.74 1.00 9.68
N GLY A 174 8.38 0.70 8.55
CA GLY A 174 7.74 0.14 7.36
C GLY A 174 6.90 1.13 6.56
N LYS A 175 7.19 2.44 6.65
CA LYS A 175 6.41 3.50 6.00
C LYS A 175 7.20 4.21 4.89
N TYR A 176 6.50 4.55 3.80
CA TYR A 176 6.96 5.58 2.87
C TYR A 176 6.70 6.97 3.43
N VAL A 177 7.54 7.92 3.04
CA VAL A 177 7.48 9.31 3.52
C VAL A 177 7.69 10.27 2.36
N ILE A 178 6.68 11.09 2.10
CA ILE A 178 6.80 12.30 1.30
C ILE A 178 6.92 13.45 2.30
N SER A 179 8.05 14.17 2.29
CA SER A 179 8.29 15.29 3.19
C SER A 179 8.48 16.57 2.39
N ASP A 180 7.59 17.52 2.64
CA ASP A 180 7.59 18.87 2.09
C ASP A 180 7.79 18.90 0.57
N ALA A 181 7.11 18.01 -0.15
CA ALA A 181 7.15 17.96 -1.61
C ALA A 181 6.70 19.31 -2.18
N PRO A 182 7.57 19.99 -2.96
CA PRO A 182 7.21 21.26 -3.58
C PRO A 182 5.96 21.10 -4.44
N ALA A 183 5.04 22.04 -4.32
CA ALA A 183 3.77 22.02 -5.05
C ALA A 183 3.62 23.28 -5.91
N VAL A 184 3.25 23.11 -7.16
CA VAL A 184 2.89 24.21 -8.07
C VAL A 184 1.50 23.97 -8.63
N GLY A 185 0.69 25.04 -8.71
CA GLY A 185 -0.65 24.97 -9.23
C GLY A 185 -0.66 24.71 -10.74
N ILE A 186 -1.53 23.82 -11.19
CA ILE A 186 -1.73 23.54 -12.62
C ILE A 186 -2.43 24.75 -13.26
N ASP A 187 -1.83 25.31 -14.30
CA ASP A 187 -2.24 26.59 -14.90
C ASP A 187 -3.73 26.63 -15.26
N GLU A 188 -4.25 25.57 -15.90
CA GLU A 188 -5.66 25.47 -16.29
C GLU A 188 -6.60 25.56 -15.07
N THR A 189 -6.31 24.77 -14.02
CA THR A 189 -7.13 24.80 -12.79
C THR A 189 -6.97 26.13 -12.04
N MET A 190 -5.77 26.73 -12.02
CA MET A 190 -5.55 28.04 -11.40
C MET A 190 -6.28 29.17 -12.13
N GLU A 191 -6.43 29.07 -13.45
CA GLU A 191 -7.27 29.98 -14.24
C GLU A 191 -8.76 29.79 -13.90
N ASP A 192 -9.24 28.55 -13.94
CA ASP A 192 -10.64 28.17 -13.66
C ASP A 192 -11.13 28.64 -12.29
N ILE A 193 -10.31 28.47 -11.26
CA ILE A 193 -10.67 28.85 -9.87
C ILE A 193 -10.29 30.30 -9.55
N GLY A 194 -9.85 31.09 -10.55
CA GLY A 194 -9.58 32.52 -10.45
C GLY A 194 -8.25 32.91 -9.78
N MET A 195 -7.41 31.95 -9.42
CA MET A 195 -6.11 32.20 -8.77
C MET A 195 -5.09 32.87 -9.71
N ALA A 196 -5.12 32.53 -11.00
CA ALA A 196 -4.24 33.10 -12.02
C ALA A 196 -4.43 34.61 -12.22
N ALA A 197 -5.58 35.17 -11.79
CA ALA A 197 -5.80 36.62 -11.81
C ALA A 197 -4.98 37.37 -10.75
N PHE A 198 -4.48 36.67 -9.71
CA PHE A 198 -3.82 37.27 -8.55
C PHE A 198 -2.37 36.81 -8.36
N TYR A 199 -2.00 35.67 -8.92
CA TYR A 199 -0.68 35.08 -8.76
C TYR A 199 -0.04 34.80 -10.12
N PRO A 200 1.26 35.06 -10.28
CA PRO A 200 1.96 34.73 -11.53
C PRO A 200 2.03 33.21 -11.70
N SER A 201 2.02 32.75 -12.96
CA SER A 201 2.26 31.35 -13.31
C SER A 201 3.77 31.01 -13.24
N PRO A 202 4.15 29.83 -12.73
CA PRO A 202 3.26 28.88 -12.05
C PRO A 202 2.87 29.41 -10.67
N VAL A 203 1.62 29.18 -10.25
CA VAL A 203 1.15 29.59 -8.92
C VAL A 203 1.80 28.69 -7.89
N ALA A 204 2.79 29.19 -7.14
CA ALA A 204 3.39 28.41 -6.05
C ALA A 204 2.34 28.04 -4.99
N LEU A 205 2.35 26.82 -4.49
CA LEU A 205 1.45 26.32 -3.46
C LEU A 205 2.26 25.87 -2.23
N ASP A 206 1.57 25.69 -1.10
CA ASP A 206 2.19 25.11 0.09
C ASP A 206 2.60 23.66 -0.21
N PRO A 207 3.72 23.19 0.34
CA PRO A 207 4.22 21.85 0.07
C PRO A 207 3.29 20.77 0.64
N PHE A 208 3.39 19.57 0.07
CA PHE A 208 2.62 18.40 0.49
C PHE A 208 3.49 17.43 1.28
N SER A 209 2.97 16.95 2.41
CA SER A 209 3.67 15.97 3.27
C SER A 209 2.71 14.84 3.66
N ILE A 210 3.18 13.60 3.64
CA ILE A 210 2.45 12.45 4.15
C ILE A 210 3.41 11.31 4.51
N SER A 211 3.02 10.47 5.45
CA SER A 211 3.58 9.13 5.58
C SER A 211 2.47 8.12 5.32
N PHE A 212 2.78 6.98 4.70
CA PHE A 212 1.82 5.89 4.46
C PHE A 212 2.53 4.54 4.55
N ASP A 213 1.78 3.50 4.94
CA ASP A 213 2.34 2.16 5.10
C ASP A 213 2.81 1.61 3.76
N ALA A 214 3.97 0.96 3.77
CA ALA A 214 4.37 0.17 2.61
C ALA A 214 3.38 -0.99 2.43
N PRO A 215 2.98 -1.32 1.18
CA PRO A 215 2.11 -2.44 0.97
C PRO A 215 2.74 -3.71 1.51
N THR A 216 2.04 -4.38 2.41
CA THR A 216 2.35 -5.78 2.72
C THR A 216 1.99 -6.58 1.48
N ALA A 217 2.99 -7.10 0.76
CA ALA A 217 2.74 -8.00 -0.36
C ALA A 217 1.78 -9.10 0.11
N ALA A 218 0.67 -9.31 -0.59
CA ALA A 218 -0.25 -10.39 -0.25
C ALA A 218 0.46 -11.73 -0.44
N LEU A 219 0.93 -12.33 0.66
CA LEU A 219 1.64 -13.58 0.65
C LEU A 219 0.65 -14.71 0.32
N THR A 220 0.69 -15.18 -0.93
CA THR A 220 -0.06 -16.35 -1.41
C THR A 220 0.89 -17.54 -1.47
N PRO A 221 0.76 -18.52 -0.56
CA PRO A 221 1.73 -19.60 -0.49
C PRO A 221 1.70 -20.48 -1.74
N THR A 222 2.88 -20.86 -2.24
CA THR A 222 3.03 -21.85 -3.32
C THR A 222 4.16 -22.82 -2.99
N LEU A 223 4.06 -24.06 -3.49
CA LEU A 223 5.09 -25.09 -3.32
C LEU A 223 5.56 -25.62 -4.67
N HIS A 224 6.89 -25.69 -4.82
CA HIS A 224 7.55 -26.41 -5.89
C HIS A 224 8.38 -27.55 -5.30
N VAL A 225 8.27 -28.74 -5.90
CA VAL A 225 9.03 -29.93 -5.50
C VAL A 225 9.87 -30.37 -6.69
N SER A 226 11.17 -30.58 -6.47
CA SER A 226 12.12 -30.91 -7.54
C SER A 226 11.77 -32.18 -8.32
N LYS A 227 11.06 -33.13 -7.70
CA LYS A 227 10.58 -34.36 -8.31
C LYS A 227 9.32 -34.86 -7.60
N THR A 228 8.27 -35.18 -8.37
CA THR A 228 6.98 -35.63 -7.83
C THR A 228 6.57 -37.04 -8.27
N THR A 229 7.24 -37.63 -9.26
CA THR A 229 6.91 -38.98 -9.76
C THR A 229 8.16 -39.80 -10.02
N GLY A 230 8.02 -41.12 -10.04
CA GLY A 230 9.14 -42.04 -10.24
C GLY A 230 10.17 -41.94 -9.12
N LEU A 231 9.70 -41.69 -7.89
CA LEU A 231 10.58 -41.57 -6.75
C LEU A 231 11.27 -42.92 -6.43
N VAL A 232 12.48 -42.85 -5.91
CA VAL A 232 13.25 -44.02 -5.46
C VAL A 232 13.48 -43.92 -3.94
N PRO A 233 13.21 -44.97 -3.16
CA PRO A 233 13.46 -44.94 -1.72
C PRO A 233 14.90 -44.58 -1.38
N GLY A 234 15.08 -43.63 -0.46
CA GLY A 234 16.38 -43.10 -0.03
C GLY A 234 16.85 -41.87 -0.79
N GLU A 235 16.21 -41.47 -1.89
CA GLU A 235 16.58 -40.22 -2.58
C GLU A 235 16.10 -38.98 -1.81
N THR A 236 16.70 -37.83 -2.10
CA THR A 236 16.33 -36.54 -1.52
C THR A 236 15.63 -35.68 -2.56
N VAL A 237 14.51 -35.08 -2.16
CA VAL A 237 13.79 -34.06 -2.94
C VAL A 237 13.95 -32.69 -2.30
N THR A 238 14.06 -31.66 -3.12
CA THR A 238 14.11 -30.25 -2.68
C THR A 238 12.73 -29.65 -2.81
N VAL A 239 12.26 -29.03 -1.74
CA VAL A 239 11.00 -28.31 -1.64
C VAL A 239 11.31 -26.83 -1.53
N ILE A 240 10.80 -26.04 -2.46
CA ILE A 240 10.90 -24.58 -2.46
C ILE A 240 9.50 -24.05 -2.22
N GLY A 241 9.34 -23.27 -1.15
CA GLY A 241 8.11 -22.53 -0.92
C GLY A 241 8.31 -21.04 -1.05
N THR A 242 7.28 -20.34 -1.53
CA THR A 242 7.24 -18.89 -1.66
C THR A 242 5.89 -18.37 -1.19
N GLY A 243 5.81 -17.11 -0.77
CA GLY A 243 4.54 -16.49 -0.37
C GLY A 243 3.95 -17.03 0.93
N PHE A 244 4.74 -17.65 1.80
CA PHE A 244 4.29 -18.07 3.13
C PHE A 244 4.43 -16.93 4.13
N ASP A 245 3.34 -16.50 4.77
CA ASP A 245 3.41 -15.45 5.80
C ASP A 245 4.16 -15.90 7.07
N PRO A 246 5.33 -15.32 7.40
CA PRO A 246 6.12 -15.67 8.58
C PRO A 246 5.42 -15.35 9.91
N ASP A 247 4.44 -14.44 9.89
CA ASP A 247 3.71 -13.99 11.05
C ASP A 247 2.35 -14.67 11.24
N ALA A 248 1.87 -15.42 10.25
CA ALA A 248 0.52 -16.01 10.29
C ALA A 248 0.33 -17.07 11.39
N ASN A 249 1.39 -17.76 11.80
CA ASN A 249 1.29 -18.90 12.71
C ASN A 249 1.85 -18.54 14.09
N THR A 250 0.98 -18.48 15.11
CA THR A 250 1.41 -18.33 16.51
C THR A 250 1.29 -19.68 17.21
N GLY A 251 2.40 -20.17 17.76
CA GLY A 251 2.48 -21.48 18.38
C GLY A 251 1.66 -21.61 19.66
N ASN A 252 1.04 -22.77 19.86
CA ASN A 252 0.26 -23.09 21.06
C ASN A 252 0.99 -24.07 21.99
N ARG A 253 2.19 -24.53 21.60
CA ARG A 253 2.95 -25.56 22.30
C ARG A 253 4.42 -25.15 22.44
N PRO A 254 5.13 -25.62 23.49
CA PRO A 254 6.58 -25.48 23.57
C PRO A 254 7.28 -26.12 22.34
N PRO A 255 8.43 -25.58 21.90
CA PRO A 255 9.18 -24.48 22.52
C PRO A 255 8.70 -23.07 22.16
N LEU A 256 7.83 -22.91 21.15
CA LEU A 256 7.39 -21.60 20.62
C LEU A 256 5.96 -21.24 21.04
N ALA A 257 5.56 -21.55 22.27
CA ALA A 257 4.24 -21.19 22.78
C ALA A 257 4.12 -19.66 22.88
N GLY A 258 3.11 -19.07 22.25
CA GLY A 258 2.90 -17.63 22.18
C GLY A 258 3.85 -16.89 21.23
N GLN A 259 4.71 -17.60 20.48
CA GLN A 259 5.64 -17.01 19.52
C GLN A 259 5.31 -17.43 18.09
N LYS A 260 5.85 -16.73 17.09
CA LYS A 260 5.68 -17.11 15.68
C LYS A 260 6.28 -18.50 15.47
N SER A 261 5.50 -19.45 15.00
CA SER A 261 5.90 -20.85 14.95
C SER A 261 6.15 -21.37 13.54
N GLY A 262 5.98 -20.55 12.50
CA GLY A 262 6.14 -20.98 11.11
C GLY A 262 5.30 -22.23 10.80
N PHE A 263 5.86 -23.16 10.02
CA PHE A 263 5.16 -24.35 9.57
C PHE A 263 6.09 -25.56 9.39
N TYR A 264 5.53 -26.75 9.47
CA TYR A 264 6.22 -27.98 9.12
C TYR A 264 6.19 -28.19 7.61
N VAL A 265 7.28 -28.73 7.07
CA VAL A 265 7.39 -29.21 5.68
C VAL A 265 7.66 -30.70 5.76
N VAL A 266 6.73 -31.52 5.29
CA VAL A 266 6.69 -32.95 5.63
C VAL A 266 6.51 -33.80 4.39
N PHE A 267 7.37 -34.79 4.22
CA PHE A 267 7.10 -35.94 3.36
C PHE A 267 6.56 -37.09 4.21
N GLY A 268 5.49 -37.73 3.73
CA GLY A 268 4.85 -38.82 4.45
C GLY A 268 3.76 -39.51 3.64
N ASN A 269 3.04 -40.41 4.32
CA ASN A 269 1.88 -41.13 3.81
C ASN A 269 0.63 -40.71 4.59
N PHE A 270 -0.40 -40.23 3.92
CA PHE A 270 -1.53 -39.53 4.51
C PHE A 270 -2.86 -40.11 4.05
N ALA A 271 -3.90 -40.05 4.88
CA ALA A 271 -5.26 -40.33 4.42
C ALA A 271 -5.67 -39.36 3.29
N GLU A 272 -6.57 -39.80 2.41
CA GLU A 272 -6.96 -39.07 1.18
C GLU A 272 -7.36 -37.60 1.43
N THR A 273 -8.09 -37.34 2.51
CA THR A 273 -8.58 -36.01 2.89
C THR A 273 -7.90 -35.46 4.14
N TRP A 274 -6.66 -35.88 4.41
CA TRP A 274 -5.95 -35.44 5.61
C TRP A 274 -5.66 -33.94 5.57
N GLN A 275 -6.33 -33.19 6.46
CA GLN A 275 -6.17 -31.75 6.64
C GLN A 275 -6.20 -31.40 8.14
N PRO A 276 -5.06 -31.02 8.75
CA PRO A 276 -4.98 -30.79 10.19
C PRO A 276 -5.80 -29.58 10.64
N SER A 277 -5.92 -28.51 9.82
CA SER A 277 -6.79 -27.37 10.15
C SER A 277 -8.28 -27.73 10.24
N ALA A 278 -8.70 -28.79 9.54
CA ALA A 278 -10.05 -29.34 9.63
C ALA A 278 -10.21 -30.40 10.74
N GLY A 279 -9.20 -30.57 11.59
CA GLY A 279 -9.24 -31.51 12.72
C GLY A 279 -8.80 -32.94 12.38
N ALA A 280 -8.18 -33.18 11.22
CA ALA A 280 -7.70 -34.52 10.87
C ALA A 280 -6.66 -35.02 11.90
N PRO A 281 -6.82 -36.23 12.47
CA PRO A 281 -5.98 -36.70 13.56
C PRO A 281 -4.58 -37.09 13.07
N SER A 282 -3.60 -37.11 13.98
CA SER A 282 -2.25 -37.58 13.66
C SER A 282 -2.17 -39.07 13.39
N SER A 283 -3.09 -39.87 13.93
CA SER A 283 -3.19 -41.31 13.63
C SER A 283 -3.55 -41.60 12.17
N ALA A 284 -4.03 -40.61 11.42
CA ALA A 284 -4.37 -40.72 9.99
C ALA A 284 -3.21 -40.28 9.06
N ARG A 285 -1.99 -40.12 9.59
CA ARG A 285 -0.77 -39.88 8.80
C ARG A 285 0.41 -40.66 9.34
N THR A 286 1.37 -40.93 8.47
CA THR A 286 2.72 -41.37 8.82
C THR A 286 3.72 -40.33 8.32
N VAL A 287 4.42 -39.67 9.24
CA VAL A 287 5.52 -38.74 8.92
C VAL A 287 6.79 -39.55 8.67
N ILE A 288 7.43 -39.34 7.52
CA ILE A 288 8.64 -40.07 7.13
C ILE A 288 9.87 -39.16 7.19
N SER A 289 9.79 -37.97 6.60
CA SER A 289 10.82 -36.93 6.70
C SER A 289 10.16 -35.58 6.95
N GLN A 290 10.77 -34.78 7.82
CA GLN A 290 10.21 -33.49 8.22
C GLN A 290 11.31 -32.43 8.34
N ARG A 291 10.96 -31.20 7.97
CA ARG A 291 11.64 -29.97 8.35
C ARG A 291 10.66 -29.02 9.04
N TRP A 292 11.19 -28.08 9.80
CA TRP A 292 10.42 -26.99 10.42
C TRP A 292 10.95 -25.67 9.87
N ALA A 293 10.14 -25.02 9.01
CA ALA A 293 10.44 -23.69 8.50
C ALA A 293 10.09 -22.66 9.57
N LEU A 294 11.08 -21.88 9.99
CA LEU A 294 10.99 -20.97 11.13
C LEU A 294 11.36 -19.55 10.72
N PRO A 295 10.57 -18.53 11.11
CA PRO A 295 10.99 -17.14 11.01
C PRO A 295 12.30 -16.92 11.79
N ASN A 296 13.14 -15.98 11.33
CA ASN A 296 14.47 -15.72 11.90
C ASN A 296 14.47 -15.56 13.44
N GLY A 297 13.52 -14.79 14.00
CA GLY A 297 13.43 -14.59 15.45
C GLY A 297 13.17 -15.89 16.21
N SER A 298 12.29 -16.73 15.70
CA SER A 298 11.94 -18.02 16.30
C SER A 298 13.04 -19.06 16.10
N ARG A 299 13.69 -19.06 14.94
CA ARG A 299 14.88 -19.87 14.64
C ARG A 299 15.97 -19.60 15.67
N ALA A 300 16.29 -18.33 15.91
CA ALA A 300 17.27 -17.91 16.89
C ALA A 300 16.89 -18.31 18.33
N ALA A 301 15.59 -18.35 18.65
CA ALA A 301 15.12 -18.75 19.98
C ALA A 301 15.28 -20.25 20.26
N VAL A 302 15.05 -21.12 19.26
CA VAL A 302 15.05 -22.58 19.45
C VAL A 302 16.35 -23.26 19.03
N ASP A 303 17.15 -22.63 18.18
CA ASP A 303 18.46 -23.11 17.75
C ASP A 303 19.38 -21.92 17.45
N PRO A 304 19.88 -21.22 18.50
CA PRO A 304 20.73 -20.04 18.35
C PRO A 304 21.99 -20.28 17.53
N GLY A 305 22.48 -21.53 17.49
CA GLY A 305 23.67 -21.91 16.71
C GLY A 305 23.37 -22.26 15.25
N SER A 306 22.09 -22.31 14.83
CA SER A 306 21.66 -22.76 13.50
C SER A 306 22.27 -24.12 13.10
N THR A 307 22.40 -25.02 14.07
CA THR A 307 23.07 -26.32 13.88
C THR A 307 22.10 -27.47 13.61
N ASN A 308 20.81 -27.29 13.92
CA ASN A 308 19.79 -28.29 13.74
C ASN A 308 19.34 -28.34 12.28
N ALA A 309 19.77 -29.38 11.58
CA ALA A 309 19.42 -29.63 10.18
C ALA A 309 17.91 -29.93 9.96
N LEU A 310 17.13 -30.15 11.03
CA LEU A 310 15.68 -30.29 10.93
C LEU A 310 14.96 -28.95 10.80
N TYR A 311 15.63 -27.83 11.05
CA TYR A 311 15.06 -26.50 10.97
C TYR A 311 15.59 -25.81 9.71
N VAL A 312 14.70 -25.10 9.01
CA VAL A 312 15.04 -24.32 7.82
C VAL A 312 14.55 -22.89 8.00
N ASP A 313 15.21 -21.95 7.37
CA ASP A 313 14.89 -20.53 7.54
C ASP A 313 13.69 -20.17 6.66
N LEU A 314 12.76 -19.41 7.24
CA LEU A 314 11.68 -18.73 6.55
C LEU A 314 12.02 -17.24 6.53
N ASP A 315 12.29 -16.71 5.35
CA ASP A 315 12.63 -15.29 5.20
C ASP A 315 11.40 -14.39 5.36
N GLU A 316 11.63 -13.08 5.48
CA GLU A 316 10.59 -12.06 5.64
C GLU A 316 9.67 -11.93 4.41
N ARG A 317 10.11 -12.46 3.26
CA ARG A 317 9.33 -12.51 2.01
C ARG A 317 8.53 -13.81 1.89
N GLY A 318 8.61 -14.68 2.89
CA GLY A 318 7.88 -15.93 2.92
C GLY A 318 8.47 -17.04 2.07
N ASN A 319 9.78 -17.01 1.81
CA ASN A 319 10.48 -18.07 1.08
C ASN A 319 11.22 -19.01 2.03
N PHE A 320 11.27 -20.28 1.65
CA PHE A 320 12.10 -21.28 2.31
C PHE A 320 12.57 -22.34 1.30
N VAL A 321 13.64 -23.05 1.67
CA VAL A 321 14.10 -24.26 0.97
C VAL A 321 14.27 -25.39 1.99
N ALA A 322 13.66 -26.54 1.71
CA ALA A 322 13.74 -27.72 2.56
C ALA A 322 14.14 -28.95 1.75
N GLU A 323 15.03 -29.77 2.30
CA GLU A 323 15.37 -31.06 1.73
C GLU A 323 14.70 -32.18 2.51
N LEU A 324 14.05 -33.10 1.81
CA LEU A 324 13.34 -34.24 2.40
C LEU A 324 13.83 -35.54 1.77
N THR A 325 14.23 -36.48 2.60
CA THR A 325 14.54 -37.84 2.15
C THR A 325 13.23 -38.62 2.02
N VAL A 326 13.00 -39.22 0.87
CA VAL A 326 11.78 -40.00 0.60
C VAL A 326 12.01 -41.48 0.83
N SER A 327 11.03 -42.18 1.38
CA SER A 327 11.04 -43.64 1.52
C SER A 327 9.62 -44.18 1.49
N GLU A 328 9.48 -45.47 1.18
CA GLU A 328 8.20 -46.15 1.26
C GLU A 328 7.91 -46.67 2.68
N ASN A 329 6.64 -46.88 2.99
CA ASN A 329 6.15 -47.59 4.17
C ASN A 329 5.00 -48.53 3.76
N ALA A 330 4.60 -49.44 4.66
CA ALA A 330 3.48 -50.36 4.44
C ALA A 330 2.09 -49.69 4.61
N GLY A 331 2.00 -48.37 4.46
CA GLY A 331 0.77 -47.61 4.65
C GLY A 331 -0.19 -47.71 3.45
N THR A 332 -1.49 -47.56 3.70
CA THR A 332 -2.53 -47.55 2.66
C THR A 332 -2.94 -46.13 2.23
N GLY A 333 -2.27 -45.10 2.74
CA GLY A 333 -2.54 -43.72 2.37
C GLY A 333 -1.82 -43.29 1.08
N ASN A 334 -1.92 -42.01 0.77
CA ASN A 334 -1.27 -41.37 -0.36
C ASN A 334 0.05 -40.72 0.08
N TYR A 335 1.10 -40.90 -0.72
CA TYR A 335 2.34 -40.17 -0.50
C TYR A 335 2.18 -38.71 -0.95
N GLY A 336 2.74 -37.80 -0.17
CA GLY A 336 2.72 -36.40 -0.50
C GLY A 336 3.71 -35.60 0.33
N ILE A 337 3.97 -34.37 -0.15
CA ILE A 337 4.63 -33.32 0.59
C ILE A 337 3.57 -32.36 1.09
N TYR A 338 3.53 -32.15 2.40
CA TYR A 338 2.56 -31.29 3.07
C TYR A 338 3.27 -30.14 3.76
N THR A 339 2.65 -28.97 3.71
CA THR A 339 2.91 -27.90 4.67
C THR A 339 1.73 -27.75 5.61
N TYR A 340 2.00 -27.47 6.88
CA TYR A 340 0.96 -27.16 7.86
C TYR A 340 1.55 -26.44 9.07
N ALA A 341 0.72 -25.67 9.76
CA ALA A 341 1.15 -24.77 10.82
C ALA A 341 1.96 -25.46 11.95
N GLY A 342 3.02 -24.79 12.38
CA GLY A 342 3.97 -25.29 13.36
C GLY A 342 3.48 -25.16 14.80
N SER A 343 4.01 -25.99 15.70
CA SER A 343 3.77 -25.88 17.15
C SER A 343 2.30 -25.87 17.60
N GLY A 344 1.43 -26.60 16.90
CA GLY A 344 0.01 -26.73 17.25
C GLY A 344 -0.84 -25.50 16.93
N ALA A 345 -0.31 -24.56 16.15
CA ALA A 345 -1.14 -23.57 15.46
C ALA A 345 -2.08 -24.27 14.46
N VAL A 346 -3.14 -23.57 14.06
CA VAL A 346 -4.12 -24.03 13.07
C VAL A 346 -4.23 -22.94 12.00
N ASN A 347 -3.91 -23.27 10.75
CA ASN A 347 -3.96 -22.29 9.66
C ASN A 347 -4.15 -22.98 8.30
N ALA A 348 -5.38 -22.94 7.79
CA ALA A 348 -5.71 -23.52 6.49
C ALA A 348 -5.06 -22.78 5.31
N ALA A 349 -4.77 -21.48 5.43
CA ALA A 349 -4.26 -20.67 4.32
C ALA A 349 -2.81 -21.03 3.93
N GLN A 350 -2.06 -21.65 4.84
CA GLN A 350 -0.69 -22.12 4.61
C GLN A 350 -0.59 -23.66 4.63
N GLU A 351 -1.72 -24.35 4.49
CA GLU A 351 -1.77 -25.81 4.38
C GLU A 351 -1.82 -26.25 2.93
N LEU A 352 -0.66 -26.57 2.35
CA LEU A 352 -0.54 -26.99 0.96
C LEU A 352 -0.14 -28.47 0.88
N VAL A 353 -0.58 -29.12 -0.19
CA VAL A 353 -0.23 -30.51 -0.52
C VAL A 353 0.30 -30.62 -1.94
N VAL A 354 1.39 -31.36 -2.10
CA VAL A 354 1.91 -31.81 -3.40
C VAL A 354 1.93 -33.35 -3.39
N PRO A 355 1.01 -34.03 -4.09
CA PRO A 355 1.02 -35.48 -4.21
C PRO A 355 2.29 -35.97 -4.89
N VAL A 356 2.82 -37.11 -4.46
CA VAL A 356 4.00 -37.73 -5.09
C VAL A 356 3.84 -39.24 -5.25
N SER A 357 4.61 -39.85 -6.15
CA SER A 357 4.58 -41.30 -6.40
C SER A 357 5.97 -41.91 -6.60
N PHE A 358 6.15 -43.12 -6.08
CA PHE A 358 7.33 -43.95 -6.31
C PHE A 358 7.29 -44.61 -7.69
N GLN A 359 8.47 -45.00 -8.17
CA GLN A 359 8.60 -45.82 -9.37
C GLN A 359 7.92 -47.17 -9.13
N ALA A 360 7.23 -47.69 -10.16
CA ALA A 360 6.64 -49.03 -10.08
C ALA A 360 7.73 -50.09 -9.85
N ALA A 361 7.43 -51.09 -9.02
CA ALA A 361 8.28 -52.27 -8.87
C ALA A 361 8.42 -52.98 -10.24
N ALA A 362 9.66 -53.29 -10.61
CA ALA A 362 10.01 -53.95 -11.88
C ALA A 362 9.62 -55.43 -11.91
#